data_AF-A0A5S3VA76-F1
#
_entry.id   AF-A0A5S3VA76-F1
#
_cell.length_a   1.000
_cell.length_b   1.000
_cell.length_c   1.000
_cell.angle_alpha   90.00
_cell.angle_beta   90.00
_cell.angle_gamma   90.00
#
_symmetry.space_group_name_H-M   'P 1'
#
loop_
_entity.id
_entity.type
_entity.pdbx_description
1 polymer ?
#
loop_
_entity_poly.entity_id
_entity_poly.type
_entity_poly.pdbx_seq_one_letter_code
_entity_poly.pdbx_strand_id
1 'polypeptide(L)' 'MIPPHLLYTVTTVTDQRLIIRCQDNGQGISPERIDKIVDPFCNISIEYGAIGLGLSIAYNIVHQHFKVTVKCSSELN' A
#
# COMPACT_ATOMS: atom_id res chain seq x y z
N MET A 1 16.94 9.40 12.92
CA MET A 1 15.79 8.63 12.38
C MET A 1 15.31 9.37 11.15
N ILE A 2 15.56 8.83 9.95
CA ILE A 2 15.14 9.47 8.69
C ILE A 2 13.61 9.26 8.59
N PRO A 3 12.79 10.31 8.36
CA PRO A 3 11.37 10.11 8.14
C PRO A 3 11.19 9.18 6.93
N PRO A 4 10.25 8.22 6.97
CA PRO A 4 9.97 7.41 5.78
C PRO A 4 9.55 8.36 4.66
N HIS A 5 10.35 8.42 3.61
CA HIS A 5 10.05 9.20 2.42
C HIS A 5 9.48 8.24 1.38
N LEU A 6 8.43 8.67 0.69
CA LEU A 6 8.02 8.02 -0.55
C LEU A 6 9.21 8.13 -1.51
N LEU A 7 9.86 7.00 -1.80
CA LEU A 7 11.12 6.94 -2.50
C LEU A 7 10.96 7.40 -3.94
N TYR A 8 9.92 6.90 -4.61
CA TYR A 8 9.50 7.33 -5.95
C TYR A 8 8.15 6.71 -6.34
N THR A 9 7.43 7.39 -7.24
CA THR A 9 6.25 6.85 -7.93
C THR A 9 6.60 6.60 -9.40
N VAL A 10 6.42 5.37 -9.89
CA VAL A 10 6.53 5.08 -11.33
C VAL A 10 5.15 4.95 -11.93
N THR A 11 4.88 5.77 -12.94
CA THR A 11 3.69 5.66 -13.77
C THR A 11 4.08 5.19 -15.15
N THR A 12 3.58 4.04 -15.58
CA THR A 12 3.74 3.55 -16.95
C THR A 12 2.37 3.40 -17.59
N VAL A 13 2.20 4.01 -18.76
CA VAL A 13 1.02 3.83 -19.61
C VAL A 13 1.43 2.98 -20.80
N THR A 14 0.83 1.81 -20.93
CA THR A 14 0.97 0.95 -22.12
C THR A 14 -0.42 0.67 -22.65
N ASP A 15 -0.75 1.12 -23.86
CA ASP A 15 -2.01 0.96 -24.60
C ASP A 15 -3.31 1.13 -23.79
N GLN A 16 -3.64 0.16 -22.91
CA GLN A 16 -4.87 0.08 -22.12
C GLN A 16 -4.64 -0.07 -20.61
N ARG A 17 -3.40 0.06 -20.12
CA ARG A 17 -3.06 -0.15 -18.70
C ARG A 17 -2.23 1.01 -18.15
N LEU A 18 -2.66 1.47 -16.97
CA LEU A 18 -1.93 2.40 -16.12
C LEU A 18 -1.32 1.61 -14.96
N ILE A 19 0.01 1.61 -14.85
CA ILE A 19 0.72 1.00 -13.71
C ILE A 19 1.21 2.13 -12.82
N ILE A 20 0.80 2.11 -11.55
CA ILE A 20 1.30 3.01 -10.50
C ILE A 20 2.09 2.15 -9.50
N ARG A 21 3.37 2.43 -9.33
CA ARG A 21 4.21 1.81 -8.29
C ARG A 21 4.59 2.84 -7.26
N CYS A 22 4.34 2.55 -5.98
CA CYS A 22 4.77 3.34 -4.84
C CYS A 22 5.78 2.52 -4.03
N GLN A 23 6.92 3.11 -3.70
CA GLN A 23 7.92 2.50 -2.82
C GLN A 23 8.27 3.48 -1.70
N ASP A 24 8.47 2.97 -0.48
CA ASP A 24 9.03 3.70 0.66
C ASP A 24 10.24 2.93 1.23
N ASN A 25 10.95 3.57 2.17
CA ASN A 25 12.05 2.97 2.94
C ASN A 25 11.70 2.83 4.43
N GLY A 26 10.43 2.66 4.76
CA GLY A 26 9.98 2.36 6.11
C GLY A 26 10.48 1.00 6.60
N GLN A 27 10.12 0.62 7.82
CA GLN A 27 10.59 -0.61 8.49
C GLN A 27 10.16 -1.93 7.82
N GLY A 28 9.27 -1.85 6.82
CA GLY A 28 8.69 -3.02 6.17
C GLY A 28 7.51 -3.65 6.92
N ILE A 29 6.93 -4.68 6.30
CA ILE A 29 5.77 -5.44 6.82
C ILE A 29 6.16 -6.91 6.81
N SER A 30 5.98 -7.59 7.96
CA SER A 30 6.24 -9.02 8.08
C SER A 30 5.34 -9.83 7.12
N PRO A 31 5.83 -10.94 6.53
CA PRO A 31 5.06 -11.76 5.60
C PRO A 31 3.70 -12.22 6.15
N GLU A 32 3.62 -12.52 7.44
CA GLU A 32 2.39 -12.95 8.14
C GLU A 32 1.28 -11.89 8.18
N ARG A 33 1.65 -10.62 7.98
CA ARG A 33 0.74 -9.47 8.04
C ARG A 33 0.41 -8.88 6.68
N ILE A 34 1.18 -9.20 5.64
CA ILE A 34 1.07 -8.54 4.33
C ILE A 34 -0.32 -8.74 3.71
N ASP A 35 -0.92 -9.91 3.89
CA ASP A 35 -2.25 -10.20 3.33
C ASP A 35 -3.37 -9.46 4.05
N LYS A 36 -3.15 -9.02 5.29
CA LYS A 36 -4.15 -8.35 6.14
C LYS A 36 -4.10 -6.83 6.04
N ILE A 37 -3.13 -6.24 5.33
CA ILE A 37 -2.96 -4.77 5.29
C ILE A 37 -4.13 -4.05 4.60
N VAL A 38 -4.86 -4.76 3.75
CA VAL A 38 -6.03 -4.24 3.04
C VAL A 38 -7.32 -4.38 3.86
N ASP A 39 -7.27 -5.08 4.99
CA ASP A 39 -8.43 -5.24 5.87
C ASP A 39 -8.78 -3.89 6.53
N PRO A 40 -10.07 -3.57 6.66
CA PRO A 40 -10.50 -2.39 7.40
C PRO A 40 -9.95 -2.40 8.83
N PHE A 41 -9.53 -1.23 9.31
CA PHE A 41 -8.97 -1.02 10.65
C PHE A 41 -7.62 -1.70 10.88
N CYS A 42 -6.99 -2.27 9.85
CA CYS A 42 -5.64 -2.77 9.97
C CYS A 42 -4.70 -1.60 10.27
N ASN A 43 -4.09 -1.63 11.46
CA ASN A 43 -3.10 -0.64 11.87
C ASN A 43 -1.83 -1.32 12.37
N ILE A 44 -0.70 -0.90 11.82
CA ILE A 44 0.63 -1.39 12.16
C ILE A 44 1.25 -0.51 13.26
N SER A 45 0.77 0.72 13.39
CA SER A 45 1.31 1.75 14.27
C SER A 45 0.16 2.52 14.92
N ILE A 46 -0.43 1.88 15.94
CA ILE A 46 -1.54 2.43 16.76
C ILE A 46 -1.14 3.80 17.34
N GLU A 47 0.15 3.99 17.59
CA GLU A 47 0.77 5.18 18.18
C GLU A 47 0.49 6.49 17.43
N TYR A 48 0.22 6.44 16.11
CA TYR A 48 -0.05 7.63 15.30
C TYR A 48 -1.54 7.99 15.20
N GLY A 49 -2.42 7.31 15.94
CA GLY A 49 -3.84 7.66 16.02
C GLY A 49 -4.63 7.45 14.71
N ALA A 50 -4.03 6.80 13.72
CA ALA A 50 -4.70 6.46 12.47
C ALA A 50 -5.70 5.32 12.69
N ILE A 51 -6.89 5.43 12.09
CA ILE A 51 -7.94 4.40 12.21
C ILE A 51 -7.75 3.20 11.29
N GLY A 52 -6.74 3.20 10.41
CA GLY A 52 -6.44 2.04 9.54
C GLY A 52 -7.43 1.82 8.40
N LEU A 53 -8.01 2.89 7.82
CA LEU A 53 -8.98 2.77 6.71
C LEU A 53 -8.42 3.17 5.33
N GLY A 54 -7.27 3.85 5.28
CA GLY A 54 -6.77 4.43 4.03
C GLY A 54 -6.55 3.38 2.93
N LEU A 55 -5.82 2.31 3.26
CA LEU A 55 -5.49 1.27 2.28
C LEU A 55 -6.71 0.43 1.89
N SER A 56 -7.60 0.10 2.84
CA SER A 56 -8.84 -0.64 2.57
C SER A 56 -9.78 0.14 1.63
N ILE A 57 -9.91 1.47 1.83
CA ILE A 57 -10.70 2.33 0.93
C ILE A 57 -10.07 2.37 -0.47
N ALA A 58 -8.76 2.60 -0.57
CA ALA A 58 -8.07 2.63 -1.86
C ALA A 58 -8.21 1.30 -2.61
N TYR A 59 -8.02 0.17 -1.90
CA TYR A 59 -8.19 -1.16 -2.45
C TYR A 59 -9.61 -1.38 -3.00
N ASN A 60 -10.63 -0.99 -2.23
CA ASN A 60 -12.04 -1.14 -2.62
C ASN A 60 -12.40 -0.27 -3.83
N ILE A 61 -12.00 1.01 -3.84
CA ILE A 61 -12.24 1.90 -4.99
C ILE A 61 -11.63 1.29 -6.24
N VAL A 62 -10.37 0.83 -6.14
CA VAL A 62 -9.68 0.22 -7.25
C VAL A 62 -10.43 -1.02 -7.73
N HIS A 63 -10.77 -1.97 -6.85
CA HIS A 63 -11.46 -3.21 -7.23
C HIS A 63 -12.87 -3.02 -7.77
N GLN A 64 -13.63 -2.06 -7.24
CA GLN A 64 -15.02 -1.82 -7.63
C GLN A 64 -15.13 -1.13 -8.98
N HIS A 65 -14.24 -0.18 -9.26
CA HIS A 65 -14.33 0.64 -10.47
C HIS A 65 -13.41 0.15 -11.59
N PHE A 66 -12.32 -0.52 -11.25
CA PHE A 66 -11.30 -0.94 -12.18
C PHE A 66 -11.07 -2.44 -11.96
N LYS A 67 -11.35 -3.28 -12.95
CA LYS A 67 -11.06 -4.73 -12.88
C LYS A 67 -9.56 -4.99 -12.94
N VAL A 68 -8.80 -4.40 -12.03
CA VAL A 68 -7.34 -4.37 -11.98
C VAL A 68 -6.84 -5.08 -10.73
N THR A 69 -5.54 -5.36 -10.74
CA THR A 69 -4.86 -6.09 -9.67
C THR A 69 -4.09 -5.10 -8.79
N VAL A 70 -4.34 -5.12 -7.48
CA VAL A 70 -3.48 -4.46 -6.48
C VAL A 70 -2.54 -5.52 -5.91
N LYS A 71 -1.24 -5.22 -5.85
CA LYS A 71 -0.23 -6.08 -5.22
C LYS A 71 0.64 -5.24 -4.31
N CYS A 72 1.01 -5.82 -3.17
CA CYS A 72 1.97 -5.24 -2.24
C CYS A 72 3.05 -6.29 -1.94
N SER A 73 4.29 -5.84 -1.86
CA SER A 73 5.43 -6.62 -1.41
C SER A 73 6.23 -5.75 -0.45
N SER A 74 6.71 -6.34 0.63
CA SER A 74 7.49 -5.64 1.64
C SER A 74 8.51 -6.61 2.24
N GLU A 75 9.65 -6.07 2.65
CA GLU A 75 10.74 -6.78 3.31
C GLU A 75 11.04 -6.04 4.63
N LEU A 76 11.29 -6.79 5.70
CA LEU A 76 11.71 -6.19 6.97
C LEU A 76 13.15 -5.69 6.84
N ASN A 77 13.38 -4.44 7.25
CA ASN A 77 14.72 -3.84 7.30
C ASN A 77 15.52 -4.26 8.52
#